data_AF-A0A2I1HVD0-F1
#
_entry.id   AF-A0A2I1HVD0-F1
#
_cell.length_a   1.000
_cell.length_b   1.000
_cell.length_c   1.000
_cell.angle_alpha   90.00
_cell.angle_beta   90.00
_cell.angle_gamma   90.00
#
_symmetry.space_group_name_H-M   'P 1'
#
loop_
_entity.id
_entity.type
_entity.pdbx_description
1 polymer ?
#
loop_
_entity_poly.entity_id
_entity_poly.type
_entity_poly.pdbx_seq_one_letter_code
_entity_poly.pdbx_strand_id
1 'polypeptide(L)'
;MAFHYGVTSHVVTVKIIPTAPIGVHDTIGKIFVNRIKNAIWYIDPYHSTLNARSCHLPILFTQLKTYQDGETYNQYYHSGHYKKIQLSQYKLLQLSNSLGLSVSQPWIISK
;
A
#
# COMPACT_ATOMS: atom_id res chain seq x y z
N MET A 1 19.27 -15.82 -9.56
CA MET A 1 19.73 -14.59 -8.88
C MET A 1 21.25 -14.59 -9.00
N ALA A 2 21.83 -13.66 -9.76
CA ALA A 2 23.28 -13.60 -9.93
C ALA A 2 23.73 -12.14 -9.86
N PHE A 3 24.67 -11.85 -8.95
CA PHE A 3 25.31 -10.55 -8.79
C PHE A 3 26.75 -10.69 -9.30
N HIS A 4 27.17 -9.79 -10.21
CA HIS A 4 28.57 -9.65 -10.56
C HIS A 4 29.11 -8.35 -9.97
N TYR A 5 30.18 -8.46 -9.20
CA TYR A 5 30.86 -7.33 -8.56
C TYR A 5 32.15 -7.05 -9.32
N GLY A 6 32.27 -5.83 -9.84
CA GLY A 6 33.55 -5.23 -10.25
C GLY A 6 33.82 -4.03 -9.36
N VAL A 7 34.98 -3.99 -8.72
CA VAL A 7 35.42 -2.84 -7.91
C VAL A 7 36.38 -2.00 -8.73
N THR A 8 36.05 -0.72 -8.90
CA THR A 8 37.03 0.31 -9.27
C THR A 8 36.58 1.66 -8.69
N SER A 9 37.55 2.45 -8.25
CA SER A 9 37.43 3.56 -7.32
C SER A 9 36.40 4.64 -7.65
N HIS A 10 35.72 5.06 -6.57
CA HIS A 10 35.05 6.34 -6.33
C HIS A 10 33.76 6.62 -7.14
N VAL A 11 32.66 6.68 -6.38
CA VAL A 11 31.24 6.84 -6.76
C VAL A 11 30.62 5.58 -7.40
N VAL A 12 29.96 4.77 -6.56
CA VAL A 12 29.10 3.67 -7.01
C VAL A 12 27.85 4.27 -7.66
N THR A 13 27.84 4.36 -8.98
CA THR A 13 26.60 4.59 -9.72
C THR A 13 25.97 3.24 -10.02
N VAL A 14 24.94 2.88 -9.26
CA VAL A 14 24.10 1.71 -9.55
C VAL A 14 23.22 2.06 -10.74
N LYS A 15 23.66 1.68 -11.94
CA LYS A 15 22.86 1.83 -13.16
C LYS A 15 21.96 0.60 -13.29
N ILE A 16 20.73 0.71 -12.82
CA ILE A 16 19.70 -0.31 -13.07
C ILE A 16 19.34 -0.24 -14.55
N ILE A 17 19.76 -1.22 -15.34
CA ILE A 17 19.30 -1.39 -16.72
C ILE A 17 18.04 -2.26 -16.63
N PRO A 18 16.83 -1.74 -16.94
CA PRO A 18 15.64 -2.56 -16.95
C PRO A 18 15.62 -3.38 -18.25
N THR A 19 16.20 -4.58 -18.22
CA THR A 19 15.79 -5.62 -19.16
C THR A 19 14.54 -6.26 -18.57
N ALA A 20 13.37 -5.73 -18.93
CA ALA A 20 12.10 -6.33 -18.55
C ALA A 20 11.85 -7.59 -19.41
N PRO A 21 11.86 -8.81 -18.85
CA PRO A 21 11.24 -9.93 -19.53
C PRO A 21 9.73 -9.69 -19.58
N ILE A 22 9.15 -9.90 -20.75
CA ILE A 22 7.72 -9.79 -21.04
C ILE A 22 6.94 -10.63 -20.00
N GLY A 23 6.15 -9.96 -19.14
CA GLY A 23 5.38 -10.59 -18.05
C GLY A 23 5.26 -9.80 -16.74
N VAL A 24 6.00 -8.68 -16.58
CA VAL A 24 6.11 -7.92 -15.31
C VAL A 24 4.92 -6.99 -15.02
N HIS A 25 4.16 -6.56 -16.03
CA HIS A 25 3.04 -5.64 -15.80
C HIS A 25 1.89 -6.27 -15.01
N ASP A 26 1.69 -7.57 -15.18
CA ASP A 26 0.59 -8.31 -14.55
C ASP A 26 0.84 -8.54 -13.05
N THR A 27 2.08 -8.42 -12.58
CA THR A 27 2.43 -8.56 -11.15
C THR A 27 2.41 -7.24 -10.42
N ILE A 28 2.94 -6.16 -11.00
CA ILE A 28 3.11 -4.93 -10.22
C ILE A 28 1.78 -4.18 -9.99
N GLY A 29 0.92 -4.08 -11.00
CA GLY A 29 -0.41 -3.49 -10.85
C GLY A 29 -1.25 -4.26 -9.81
N LYS A 30 -1.20 -5.60 -9.84
CA LYS A 30 -1.85 -6.45 -8.84
C LYS A 30 -1.29 -6.21 -7.43
N ILE A 31 0.03 -6.06 -7.29
CA ILE A 31 0.65 -5.74 -5.99
C ILE A 31 0.15 -4.39 -5.48
N PHE A 32 0.08 -3.36 -6.32
CA PHE A 32 -0.44 -2.05 -5.94
C PHE A 32 -1.89 -2.12 -5.46
N VAL A 33 -2.78 -2.74 -6.24
CA VAL A 33 -4.19 -2.91 -5.87
C VAL A 33 -4.30 -3.69 -4.55
N ASN A 34 -3.50 -4.74 -4.36
CA ASN A 34 -3.52 -5.52 -3.13
C ASN A 34 -3.04 -4.71 -1.91
N ARG A 35 -2.06 -3.83 -2.08
CA ARG A 35 -1.61 -2.92 -1.01
C ARG A 35 -2.71 -1.95 -0.60
N ILE A 36 -3.41 -1.33 -1.55
CA ILE A 36 -4.56 -0.47 -1.28
C ILE A 36 -5.66 -1.26 -0.58
N LYS A 37 -6.05 -2.41 -1.14
CA LYS A 37 -7.08 -3.28 -0.57
C LYS A 37 -6.78 -3.64 0.88
N ASN A 38 -5.55 -4.07 1.16
CA ASN A 38 -5.13 -4.44 2.52
C ASN A 38 -5.14 -3.25 3.48
N ALA A 39 -4.76 -2.06 3.01
CA ALA A 39 -4.81 -0.84 3.81
C ALA A 39 -6.25 -0.48 4.17
N ILE A 40 -7.13 -0.38 3.15
CA ILE A 40 -8.56 -0.09 3.33
C ILE A 40 -9.17 -1.12 4.29
N TRP A 41 -9.01 -2.41 4.00
CA TRP A 41 -9.57 -3.48 4.82
C TRP A 41 -9.19 -3.39 6.31
N TYR A 42 -7.94 -3.06 6.61
CA TYR A 42 -7.47 -2.98 8.00
C TYR A 42 -7.97 -1.74 8.73
N ILE A 43 -8.04 -0.58 8.06
CA ILE A 43 -8.37 0.69 8.72
C ILE A 43 -9.87 0.99 8.73
N ASP A 44 -10.62 0.39 7.81
CA ASP A 44 -12.06 0.56 7.62
C ASP A 44 -12.85 0.49 8.94
N PRO A 45 -12.63 -0.51 9.84
CA PRO A 45 -13.38 -0.58 11.07
C PRO A 45 -13.03 0.47 12.14
N TYR A 46 -11.91 1.18 11.94
CA TYR A 46 -11.34 2.11 12.92
C TYR A 46 -11.52 3.57 12.54
N HIS A 47 -12.38 3.87 11.57
CA HIS A 47 -12.62 5.22 11.05
C HIS A 47 -12.87 6.25 12.17
N SER A 48 -13.80 5.96 13.08
CA SER A 48 -14.15 6.84 14.20
C SER A 48 -12.98 7.04 15.17
N THR A 49 -12.22 5.98 15.45
CA THR A 49 -11.07 6.02 16.36
C THR A 49 -9.92 6.84 15.76
N LEU A 50 -9.66 6.68 14.46
CA LEU A 50 -8.64 7.46 13.74
C LEU A 50 -9.04 8.94 13.69
N ASN A 51 -10.31 9.24 13.38
CA ASN A 51 -10.82 10.60 13.38
C ASN A 51 -10.72 11.27 14.76
N ALA A 52 -11.09 10.56 15.83
CA ALA A 52 -10.95 11.06 17.20
C ALA A 52 -9.50 11.34 17.61
N ARG A 53 -8.52 10.67 16.96
CA ARG A 53 -7.08 10.91 17.14
C ARG A 53 -6.51 11.95 16.17
N SER A 54 -7.36 12.68 15.45
CA SER A 54 -6.96 13.63 14.40
C SER A 54 -6.14 12.98 13.27
N CYS A 55 -6.23 11.67 13.10
CA CYS A 55 -5.69 10.96 11.95
C CYS A 55 -6.72 10.99 10.83
N HIS A 56 -6.86 12.15 10.19
CA HIS A 56 -7.75 12.30 9.04
C HIS A 56 -7.29 11.36 7.92
N LEU A 57 -8.21 10.51 7.49
CA LEU A 57 -7.92 9.58 6.41
C LEU A 57 -7.68 10.34 5.09
N PRO A 58 -6.85 9.80 4.19
CA PRO A 58 -6.61 10.42 2.88
C PRO A 58 -7.92 10.65 2.13
N ILE A 59 -7.91 11.64 1.22
CA ILE A 59 -9.04 11.98 0.33
C ILE A 59 -9.63 10.75 -0.40
N LEU A 60 -8.82 9.71 -0.59
CA LEU A 60 -9.26 8.40 -1.08
C LEU A 60 -10.52 7.89 -0.37
N PHE A 61 -10.61 8.00 0.96
CA PHE A 61 -11.78 7.52 1.71
C PHE A 61 -13.03 8.33 1.43
N THR A 62 -12.89 9.63 1.17
CA THR A 62 -14.02 10.51 0.81
C THR A 62 -14.48 10.34 -0.64
N GLN A 63 -13.63 9.77 -1.51
CA GLN A 63 -13.90 9.61 -2.94
C GLN A 63 -14.44 8.23 -3.32
N LEU A 64 -14.26 7.22 -2.46
CA LEU A 64 -14.77 5.87 -2.73
C LEU A 64 -16.27 5.81 -2.47
N LYS A 65 -17.02 5.33 -3.47
CA LYS A 65 -18.49 5.27 -3.46
C LYS A 65 -19.07 4.53 -2.25
N THR A 66 -18.44 3.43 -1.83
CA THR A 66 -18.85 2.66 -0.64
C THR A 66 -18.94 3.53 0.60
N TYR A 67 -17.95 4.41 0.85
CA TYR A 67 -18.00 5.31 2.00
C TYR A 67 -19.00 6.45 1.83
N GLN A 68 -19.19 6.93 0.60
CA GLN A 68 -20.21 7.96 0.30
C GLN A 68 -21.63 7.45 0.56
N ASP A 69 -21.86 6.17 0.35
CA ASP A 69 -23.14 5.51 0.59
C ASP A 69 -23.32 5.12 2.08
N GLY A 70 -22.36 5.43 2.95
CA GLY A 70 -22.40 5.08 4.38
C GLY A 70 -22.06 3.62 4.67
N GLU A 71 -21.57 2.88 3.68
CA GLU A 71 -21.22 1.47 3.78
C GLU A 71 -19.73 1.26 4.14
N THR A 72 -19.39 0.02 4.49
CA THR A 72 -18.03 -0.38 4.89
C THR A 72 -17.48 -1.48 3.99
N TYR A 73 -16.17 -1.46 3.73
CA TYR A 73 -15.52 -2.49 2.90
C TYR A 73 -15.28 -3.79 3.67
N ASN A 74 -14.97 -3.70 4.96
CA ASN A 74 -14.70 -4.84 5.83
C ASN A 74 -15.97 -5.27 6.58
N GLN A 75 -16.95 -5.74 5.83
CA GLN A 75 -18.21 -6.27 6.38
C GLN A 75 -17.96 -7.41 7.38
N TYR A 76 -16.89 -8.19 7.17
CA TYR A 76 -16.51 -9.32 8.05
C TYR A 76 -16.15 -8.90 9.47
N TYR A 77 -15.58 -7.71 9.65
CA TYR A 77 -15.29 -7.18 10.99
C TYR A 77 -16.56 -6.90 11.78
N HIS A 78 -17.63 -6.49 11.09
CA HIS A 78 -18.91 -6.12 11.68
C HIS A 78 -19.86 -7.31 11.87
N SER A 79 -19.80 -8.31 10.98
CA SER A 79 -20.73 -9.46 10.97
C SER A 79 -20.23 -10.71 11.69
N GLY A 80 -18.94 -10.78 12.10
CA GLY A 80 -18.33 -12.01 12.62
C GLY A 80 -18.17 -12.11 14.15
N HIS A 81 -18.13 -13.35 14.63
CA HIS A 81 -17.70 -13.72 16.00
C HIS A 81 -16.16 -13.89 16.14
N TYR A 82 -15.39 -13.52 15.12
CA TYR A 82 -13.95 -13.73 15.07
C TYR A 82 -13.18 -12.70 15.90
N LYS A 83 -11.97 -13.07 16.33
CA LYS A 83 -11.07 -12.18 17.07
C LYS A 83 -10.74 -10.94 16.24
N LYS A 84 -11.22 -9.78 16.70
CA LYS A 84 -10.96 -8.48 16.09
C LYS A 84 -9.47 -8.15 16.24
N ILE A 85 -8.79 -7.94 15.11
CA ILE A 85 -7.38 -7.52 15.11
C ILE A 85 -7.34 -6.07 15.52
N GLN A 86 -6.84 -5.78 16.73
CA GLN A 86 -6.76 -4.42 17.27
C GLN A 86 -5.93 -3.48 16.38
N LEU A 87 -6.30 -2.19 16.42
CA LEU A 87 -5.55 -1.11 15.80
C LEU A 87 -4.18 -0.99 16.47
N SER A 88 -3.09 -1.06 15.71
CA SER A 88 -1.73 -0.92 16.22
C SER A 88 -0.89 0.00 15.35
N GLN A 89 -0.02 0.79 15.99
CA GLN A 89 0.91 1.67 15.30
C GLN A 89 1.85 0.88 14.38
N TYR A 90 2.36 -0.27 14.83
CA TYR A 90 3.23 -1.12 14.02
C TYR A 90 2.56 -1.53 12.71
N LYS A 91 1.30 -1.99 12.75
CA LYS A 91 0.59 -2.41 11.54
C LYS A 91 0.30 -1.23 10.60
N LEU A 92 -0.06 -0.07 11.15
CA LEU A 92 -0.24 1.16 10.37
C LEU A 92 1.06 1.58 9.66
N LEU A 93 2.20 1.50 10.35
CA LEU A 93 3.51 1.80 9.77
C LEU A 93 3.86 0.83 8.64
N GLN A 94 3.60 -0.47 8.81
CA GLN A 94 3.81 -1.48 7.77
C GLN A 94 2.96 -1.21 6.53
N LEU A 95 1.69 -0.82 6.70
CA LEU A 95 0.80 -0.46 5.59
C LEU A 95 1.28 0.81 4.88
N SER A 96 1.68 1.83 5.64
CA SER A 96 2.22 3.09 5.11
C SER A 96 3.49 2.85 4.28
N ASN A 97 4.45 2.09 4.80
CA ASN A 97 5.67 1.74 4.09
C ASN A 97 5.36 0.97 2.79
N SER A 98 4.44 0.01 2.85
CA SER A 98 4.03 -0.78 1.68
C SER A 98 3.41 0.11 0.59
N LEU A 99 2.58 1.09 0.97
CA LEU A 99 2.03 2.08 0.04
C LEU A 99 3.12 3.01 -0.52
N GLY A 100 4.07 3.46 0.30
CA GLY A 100 5.21 4.29 -0.15
C GLY A 100 6.05 3.60 -1.23
N LEU A 101 6.23 2.27 -1.13
CA LEU A 101 6.89 1.48 -2.17
C LEU A 101 6.13 1.47 -3.51
N SER A 102 4.82 1.68 -3.50
CA SER A 102 4.00 1.80 -4.70
C SER A 102 4.05 3.18 -5.34
N VAL A 103 4.28 4.24 -4.54
CA VAL A 103 4.43 5.62 -5.04
C VAL A 103 5.80 5.83 -5.68
N SER A 104 6.80 5.04 -5.29
CA SER A 104 8.17 5.12 -5.82
C SER A 104 8.34 4.38 -7.17
N GLN A 105 7.25 4.07 -7.85
CA GLN A 105 7.26 3.21 -9.03
C GLN A 105 7.30 4.00 -10.33
N PRO A 106 7.95 3.46 -11.38
CA PRO A 106 8.30 4.24 -12.58
C PRO A 106 7.11 4.78 -13.37
N TRP A 107 5.90 4.23 -13.23
CA TRP A 107 4.71 4.73 -13.95
C TRP A 107 4.17 6.08 -13.42
N ILE A 108 4.62 6.56 -12.25
CA ILE A 108 4.26 7.90 -11.76
C ILE A 108 5.11 8.99 -12.45
N ILE A 109 6.24 8.62 -13.04
CA ILE A 109 7.09 9.51 -13.85
C ILE A 109 6.73 9.29 -15.33
N SER A 110 5.52 9.70 -15.72
CA SER A 110 5.20 9.96 -17.12
C SER A 110 4.97 11.47 -17.24
N LYS A 111 6.01 12.20 -17.62
CA LYS A 111 5.93 13.58 -18.12
C LYS A 111 6.34 13.57 -19.58
#